data_AF-A0A7S4PW69-F1
#
_entry.id   AF-A0A7S4PW69-F1
#
_cell.length_a   1.000
_cell.length_b   1.000
_cell.length_c   1.000
_cell.angle_alpha   90.00
_cell.angle_beta   90.00
_cell.angle_gamma   90.00
#
_symmetry.space_group_name_H-M   'P 1'
#
loop_
_entity.id
_entity.type
_entity.pdbx_description
1 polymer ?
#
loop_
_entity_poly.entity_id
_entity_poly.type
_entity_poly.pdbx_seq_one_letter_code
_entity_poly.pdbx_strand_id
1 'polypeptide(L)'
;AWAPDARWFLAARLLQGASEGVTVAAAGAVRDLFPQPEERAGVLAPVEAIAVLGPVISPAIGGLLAGWLGWRVVLLGLVPGMAACWLELYLRLPETLASGGGERR
;
A
#
# COMPACT_ATOMS: atom_id res chain seq x y z
N ALA A 1 25.99 9.71 -6.67
CA ALA A 1 24.71 9.58 -7.38
C ALA A 1 23.89 8.48 -6.69
N TRP A 2 22.61 8.72 -6.36
CA TRP A 2 21.79 7.84 -5.51
C TRP A 2 21.31 6.53 -6.17
N ALA A 3 21.72 6.28 -7.42
CA ALA A 3 21.64 4.99 -8.11
C ALA A 3 22.87 4.94 -9.04
N PRO A 4 23.99 4.33 -8.61
CA PRO A 4 25.24 4.36 -9.39
C PRO A 4 25.16 3.53 -10.67
N ASP A 5 24.22 2.56 -10.73
CA ASP A 5 24.00 1.70 -11.88
C ASP A 5 22.51 1.28 -12.00
N ALA A 6 22.14 0.76 -13.18
CA ALA A 6 20.77 0.35 -13.48
C ALA A 6 20.27 -0.82 -12.62
N ARG A 7 21.18 -1.64 -12.07
CA ARG A 7 20.79 -2.77 -11.21
C ARG A 7 20.28 -2.26 -9.88
N TRP A 8 20.92 -1.23 -9.31
CA TRP A 8 20.44 -0.58 -8.10
C TRP A 8 19.05 0.04 -8.28
N PHE A 9 18.80 0.65 -9.43
CA PHE A 9 17.49 1.19 -9.79
C PHE A 9 16.42 0.09 -9.88
N LEU A 10 16.73 -1.02 -10.56
CA LEU A 10 15.81 -2.16 -10.69
C LEU A 10 15.55 -2.83 -9.34
N ALA A 11 16.57 -3.02 -8.52
CA ALA A 11 16.42 -3.57 -7.16
C ALA A 11 15.47 -2.71 -6.30
N ALA A 12 15.63 -1.39 -6.35
CA ALA A 12 14.73 -0.47 -5.65
C ALA A 12 13.28 -0.55 -6.19
N ARG A 13 13.09 -0.78 -7.49
CA ARG A 13 11.77 -0.98 -8.10
C ARG A 13 11.14 -2.32 -7.72
N LEU A 14 11.93 -3.38 -7.65
CA LEU A 14 11.46 -4.68 -7.19
C LEU A 14 11.01 -4.61 -5.74
N LEU A 15 11.76 -3.91 -4.87
CA LEU A 15 11.37 -3.70 -3.48
C LEU A 15 10.06 -2.89 -3.36
N GLN A 16 9.89 -1.84 -4.16
CA GLN A 16 8.63 -1.10 -4.23
C GLN A 16 7.47 -2.00 -4.67
N GLY A 17 7.67 -2.82 -5.71
CA GLY A 17 6.64 -3.74 -6.21
C GLY A 17 6.26 -4.84 -5.22
N ALA A 18 7.23 -5.37 -4.46
CA ALA A 18 6.99 -6.43 -3.49
C ALA A 18 5.98 -6.03 -2.38
N SER A 19 5.85 -4.73 -2.11
CA SER A 19 4.92 -4.21 -1.12
C SER A 19 3.44 -4.26 -1.52
N GLU A 20 3.12 -4.48 -2.79
CA GLU A 20 1.74 -4.55 -3.29
C GLU A 20 0.92 -5.68 -2.61
N GLY A 21 1.60 -6.74 -2.16
CA GLY A 21 0.98 -7.88 -1.47
C GLY A 21 0.22 -7.51 -0.19
N VAL A 22 0.46 -6.33 0.39
CA VAL A 22 -0.25 -5.86 1.59
C VAL A 22 -1.75 -5.70 1.34
N THR A 23 -2.17 -5.42 0.11
CA THR A 23 -3.57 -5.25 -0.28
C THR A 23 -4.40 -6.52 -0.08
N VAL A 24 -3.80 -7.68 -0.38
CA VAL A 24 -4.44 -9.00 -0.18
C VAL A 24 -4.60 -9.30 1.32
N ALA A 25 -3.58 -8.99 2.13
CA ALA A 25 -3.64 -9.15 3.57
C ALA A 25 -4.71 -8.24 4.20
N ALA A 26 -4.80 -6.99 3.75
CA ALA A 26 -5.83 -6.05 4.19
C ALA A 26 -7.24 -6.53 3.84
N ALA A 27 -7.45 -7.03 2.61
CA ALA A 27 -8.73 -7.60 2.19
C ALA A 27 -9.10 -8.86 3.00
N GLY A 28 -8.12 -9.68 3.36
CA GLY A 28 -8.30 -10.82 4.28
C GLY A 28 -8.76 -10.36 5.66
N ALA A 29 -8.05 -9.40 6.27
CA ALA A 29 -8.39 -8.86 7.58
C ALA A 29 -9.80 -8.25 7.63
N VAL A 30 -10.22 -7.53 6.57
CA VAL A 30 -11.60 -7.01 6.47
C VAL A 30 -12.63 -8.13 6.43
N ARG A 31 -12.34 -9.25 5.75
CA ARG A 31 -13.24 -10.41 5.74
C ARG A 31 -13.36 -11.08 7.10
N ASP A 32 -12.28 -11.09 7.88
CA ASP A 32 -12.25 -11.69 9.22
C ASP A 32 -12.97 -10.80 10.26
N LEU A 33 -12.87 -9.48 10.13
CA LEU A 33 -13.46 -8.51 11.06
C LEU A 33 -14.95 -8.26 10.81
N PHE A 34 -15.43 -8.39 9.57
CA PHE A 34 -16.82 -8.08 9.20
C PHE A 34 -17.53 -9.32 8.66
N PRO A 35 -18.29 -10.06 9.50
CA PRO A 35 -18.98 -11.28 9.06
C PRO A 35 -20.16 -11.00 8.13
N GLN A 36 -20.77 -9.81 8.18
CA GLN A 36 -21.92 -9.46 7.36
C GLN A 36 -21.49 -8.98 5.96
N PRO A 37 -22.09 -9.47 4.87
CA PRO A 37 -21.72 -9.07 3.50
C PRO A 37 -21.92 -7.58 3.21
N GLU A 38 -22.96 -6.98 3.78
CA GLU A 38 -23.30 -5.56 3.56
C GLU A 38 -22.27 -4.62 4.20
N GLU A 39 -21.82 -4.92 5.42
CA GLU A 39 -20.77 -4.16 6.10
C GLU A 39 -19.42 -4.28 5.36
N ARG A 40 -19.08 -5.48 4.89
CA ARG A 40 -17.89 -5.72 4.06
C ARG A 40 -17.91 -4.91 2.78
N ALA A 41 -19.05 -4.89 2.09
CA ALA A 41 -19.20 -4.13 0.86
C ALA A 41 -19.01 -2.63 1.10
N GLY A 42 -19.52 -2.10 2.21
CA GLY A 42 -19.33 -0.69 2.60
C GLY A 42 -17.86 -0.31 2.83
N VAL A 43 -17.04 -1.22 3.36
CA VAL A 43 -15.61 -0.99 3.61
C VAL A 43 -14.75 -1.21 2.36
N LEU A 44 -15.05 -2.23 1.55
CA LEU A 44 -14.26 -2.60 0.36
C LEU A 44 -14.57 -1.72 -0.86
N ALA A 45 -15.81 -1.25 -1.03
CA ALA A 45 -16.21 -0.42 -2.17
C ALA A 45 -15.31 0.81 -2.41
N PRO A 46 -14.96 1.64 -1.41
CA PRO A 46 -14.04 2.77 -1.63
C PRO A 46 -12.62 2.31 -2.00
N VAL A 47 -12.15 1.17 -1.47
CA VAL A 47 -10.84 0.60 -1.80
C VAL A 47 -10.79 0.19 -3.28
N GLU A 48 -11.83 -0.49 -3.75
CA GLU A 48 -11.97 -0.88 -5.16
C GLU A 48 -12.10 0.35 -6.09
N ALA A 49 -12.86 1.37 -5.66
CA ALA A 49 -12.98 2.61 -6.42
C ALA A 49 -11.61 3.29 -6.60
N ILE A 50 -10.79 3.34 -5.56
CA ILE A 50 -9.41 3.87 -5.64
C ILE A 50 -8.54 2.99 -6.53
N ALA A 51 -8.67 1.67 -6.44
CA ALA A 51 -7.91 0.73 -7.27
C ALA A 51 -8.19 0.90 -8.77
N VAL A 52 -9.41 1.30 -9.15
CA VAL A 52 -9.79 1.58 -10.54
C VAL A 52 -9.40 3.00 -10.96
N LEU A 53 -9.73 4.01 -10.15
CA LEU A 53 -9.53 5.41 -10.51
C LEU A 53 -8.07 5.85 -10.41
N GLY A 54 -7.31 5.29 -9.47
CA GLY A 54 -5.91 5.62 -9.24
C GLY A 54 -5.04 5.45 -10.49
N PRO A 55 -5.04 4.28 -11.15
CA PRO A 55 -4.30 4.06 -12.40
C PRO A 55 -4.77 4.94 -13.57
N VAL A 56 -6.02 5.40 -13.57
CA VAL A 56 -6.53 6.30 -14.62
C VAL A 56 -5.98 7.71 -14.46
N ILE A 57 -5.91 8.19 -13.21
CA ILE A 57 -5.50 9.57 -12.90
C ILE A 57 -3.97 9.69 -12.81
N SER A 58 -3.30 8.64 -12.32
CA SER A 58 -1.86 8.66 -12.02
C SER A 58 -0.94 8.98 -13.21
N PRO A 59 -1.17 8.55 -14.48
CA PRO A 59 -0.29 8.88 -15.60
C PRO A 59 -0.33 10.36 -15.96
N ALA A 60 -1.49 10.99 -15.85
CA ALA A 60 -1.64 12.43 -16.12
C ALA A 60 -0.85 13.25 -15.09
N ILE A 61 -1.03 12.95 -13.80
CA ILE A 61 -0.31 13.62 -12.72
C ILE A 61 1.19 13.32 -12.79
N GLY A 62 1.55 12.04 -12.95
CA GLY A 62 2.94 11.61 -13.03
C GLY A 62 3.67 12.17 -14.24
N GLY A 63 3.02 12.25 -15.39
CA GLY A 63 3.56 12.86 -16.61
C GLY A 63 3.82 14.36 -16.46
N LEU A 64 2.88 15.10 -15.86
CA LEU A 64 3.07 16.51 -15.55
C LEU A 64 4.24 16.72 -14.57
N LEU A 65 4.27 16.00 -13.46
CA LEU A 65 5.36 16.11 -12.48
C LEU A 65 6.72 15.72 -13.08
N ALA A 66 6.78 14.67 -13.90
CA ALA A 66 7.99 14.26 -14.59
C ALA A 66 8.47 15.31 -15.60
N GLY A 67 7.54 15.98 -16.31
CA GLY A 67 7.86 17.02 -17.29
C GLY A 67 8.46 18.28 -16.67
N TRP A 68 7.99 18.67 -15.47
CA TRP A 68 8.41 19.93 -14.84
C TRP A 68 9.55 19.74 -13.83
N LEU A 69 9.52 18.66 -13.06
CA LEU A 69 10.43 18.42 -11.93
C LEU A 69 11.33 17.19 -12.12
N GLY A 70 11.16 16.48 -13.24
CA GLY A 70 11.91 15.28 -13.57
C GLY A 70 11.31 14.01 -12.95
N TRP A 71 11.62 12.87 -13.57
CA TRP A 71 11.12 11.54 -13.17
C TRP A 71 11.45 11.15 -11.72
N ARG A 72 12.52 11.72 -11.14
CA ARG A 72 12.96 11.41 -9.78
C ARG A 72 11.91 11.85 -8.74
N VAL A 73 11.23 12.96 -8.97
CA VAL A 73 10.19 13.48 -8.06
C VAL A 73 8.98 12.57 -8.06
N VAL A 74 8.62 12.01 -9.22
CA VAL A 74 7.53 11.03 -9.30
C VAL A 74 7.84 9.82 -8.42
N LEU A 75 9.07 9.29 -8.45
CA LEU A 75 9.45 8.14 -7.63
C LEU A 75 9.56 8.46 -6.15
N LEU A 76 10.20 9.58 -5.80
CA LEU A 76 10.37 9.98 -4.42
C LEU A 76 9.05 10.39 -3.77
N GLY A 77 8.08 10.85 -4.56
CA GLY A 77 6.73 11.18 -4.10
C GLY A 77 5.95 9.99 -3.56
N LEU A 78 6.28 8.75 -3.96
CA LEU A 78 5.65 7.55 -3.41
C LEU A 78 6.10 7.25 -1.98
N VAL A 79 7.35 7.60 -1.63
CA VAL A 79 7.95 7.31 -0.32
C VAL A 79 7.18 7.90 0.86
N PRO A 80 6.80 9.20 0.89
CA PRO A 80 6.05 9.75 2.02
C PRO A 80 4.65 9.13 2.14
N GLY A 81 3.99 8.80 1.02
CA GLY A 81 2.70 8.11 1.06
C GLY A 81 2.82 6.71 1.67
N MET A 82 3.83 5.95 1.26
CA MET A 82 4.14 4.64 1.82
C MET A 82 4.47 4.72 3.31
N ALA A 83 5.29 5.70 3.71
CA ALA A 83 5.68 5.91 5.11
C ALA A 83 4.48 6.31 5.98
N ALA A 84 3.57 7.15 5.47
CA ALA A 84 2.36 7.53 6.17
C ALA A 84 1.43 6.33 6.39
N CYS A 85 1.15 5.53 5.34
CA CYS A 85 0.35 4.32 5.47
C CYS A 85 0.98 3.31 6.44
N TRP A 86 2.30 3.10 6.36
CA TRP A 86 3.01 2.22 7.28
C TRP A 86 2.95 2.72 8.72
N LEU A 87 3.11 4.03 8.94
CA LEU A 87 3.01 4.64 10.25
C LEU A 87 1.60 4.51 10.83
N GLU A 88 0.56 4.76 10.03
CA GLU A 88 -0.82 4.56 10.48
C GLU A 88 -1.10 3.10 10.83
N LEU A 89 -0.63 2.16 10.00
CA LEU A 89 -0.73 0.73 10.28
C LEU A 89 -0.01 0.39 11.60
N TYR A 90 1.22 0.84 11.77
CA TYR A 90 2.02 0.55 12.96
C TYR A 90 1.43 1.15 14.25
N LEU A 91 0.85 2.35 14.18
CA LEU A 91 0.25 3.01 15.35
C LEU A 91 -1.16 2.51 15.66
N ARG A 92 -1.92 2.07 14.64
CA ARG A 92 -3.34 1.74 14.77
C ARG A 92 -3.65 0.25 14.72
N LEU A 93 -2.72 -0.62 14.33
CA LEU A 93 -2.89 -2.06 14.53
C LEU A 93 -2.55 -2.39 15.99
N PRO A 94 -3.55 -2.68 16.85
CA PRO A 94 -3.27 -3.41 18.08
C PRO A 94 -2.72 -4.78 17.70
N GLU A 95 -1.71 -5.27 18.43
CA GLU A 95 -1.14 -6.60 18.17
C GLU A 95 -2.26 -7.65 18.10
N THR A 96 -2.40 -8.29 16.93
CA THR A 96 -3.30 -9.44 16.75
C THR A 96 -2.78 -10.69 17.49
N LEU A 97 -1.56 -10.65 18.05
CA LEU A 97 -1.10 -11.63 19.02
C LEU A 97 -1.60 -11.27 20.41
N ALA A 98 -2.91 -11.44 20.63
CA ALA A 98 -3.34 -11.74 21.97
C ALA A 98 -2.66 -13.04 22.42
N SER A 99 -2.08 -13.00 23.62
CA SER A 99 -1.79 -14.14 24.51
C SER A 99 -2.86 -15.25 24.41
N GLY A 100 -2.75 -16.13 23.41
CA GLY A 100 -3.61 -17.31 23.20
C GLY A 100 -2.83 -18.62 23.23
N GLY A 101 -1.60 -18.59 23.75
CA GLY A 101 -0.80 -19.78 24.04
C GLY A 101 -1.17 -20.35 25.41
N GLY A 102 -2.36 -20.92 25.54
CA GLY A 102 -2.75 -21.62 26.76
C GLY A 102 -4.25 -21.91 26.81
N GLU A 103 -4.57 -23.20 26.88
CA GLU A 103 -5.88 -23.80 27.17
C GLU A 103 -6.82 -23.97 25.96
N ARG A 104 -7.26 -25.17 25.57
CA ARG A 104 -7.19 -26.51 26.17
C ARG A 104 -7.35 -27.56 25.05
N ARG A 105 -6.65 -28.67 25.26
CA ARG A 105 -6.91 -29.99 24.64
C ARG A 105 -8.26 -30.54 25.09
#